data_AF-A0A3D1A0K2-F1
#
_entry.id   AF-A0A3D1A0K2-F1
#
_cell.length_a   1.000
_cell.length_b   1.000
_cell.length_c   1.000
_cell.angle_alpha   90.00
_cell.angle_beta   90.00
_cell.angle_gamma   90.00
#
_symmetry.space_group_name_H-M   'P 1'
#
loop_
_entity.id
_entity.type
_entity.pdbx_description
1 polymer ?
#
loop_
_entity_poly.entity_id
_entity_poly.type
_entity_poly.pdbx_seq_one_letter_code
_entity_poly.pdbx_strand_id
1 'polypeptide(L)'
;MVCRDLSEVAVYAQVTNQVFRSIKLANPGAYIFIARDTRSPKRADRCQMQLHWYQGPDKDICRALLNDLGEPILGTTSILQAMNIR
;
A
#
# COMPACT_ATOMS: atom_id res chain seq x y z
N MET A 1 3.70 4.17 0.16
CA MET A 1 4.15 3.31 1.28
C MET A 1 3.87 1.87 0.93
N VAL A 2 4.80 0.95 1.18
CA VAL A 2 4.70 -0.47 0.85
C VAL A 2 4.52 -1.26 2.15
N CYS A 3 3.46 -2.06 2.24
CA CYS A 3 3.15 -2.89 3.41
C CYS A 3 3.25 -4.38 3.08
N ARG A 4 3.58 -5.20 4.09
CA ARG A 4 3.72 -6.67 3.98
C ARG A 4 2.39 -7.37 3.77
N ASP A 5 1.35 -6.87 4.42
CA ASP A 5 0.02 -7.43 4.42
C ASP A 5 -1.04 -6.38 4.76
N LEU A 6 -2.30 -6.79 4.65
CA LEU A 6 -3.45 -5.94 4.92
C LEU A 6 -3.64 -5.63 6.43
N SER A 7 -3.05 -6.41 7.33
CA SER A 7 -3.08 -6.13 8.77
C SER A 7 -2.19 -4.94 9.09
N GLU A 8 -1.00 -4.86 8.49
CA GLU A 8 -0.09 -3.71 8.62
C GLU A 8 -0.69 -2.44 8.00
N VAL A 9 -1.43 -2.57 6.89
CA VAL A 9 -2.19 -1.45 6.30
C VAL A 9 -3.16 -0.82 7.30
N ALA A 10 -3.87 -1.63 8.11
CA ALA A 10 -4.83 -1.14 9.09
C ALA A 10 -4.20 -0.39 10.27
N VAL A 11 -2.89 -0.57 10.51
CA VAL A 11 -2.14 0.17 11.54
C VAL A 11 -1.90 1.62 11.12
N TYR A 12 -1.65 1.86 9.84
CA TYR A 12 -1.28 3.18 9.32
C TYR A 12 -2.43 3.89 8.64
N ALA A 13 -3.40 3.16 8.11
CA ALA A 13 -4.52 3.74 7.38
C ALA A 13 -5.90 3.35 7.93
N GLN A 14 -6.83 4.29 7.87
CA GLN A 14 -8.23 4.09 8.18
C GLN A 14 -8.89 3.37 6.99
N VAL A 15 -9.11 2.07 7.14
CA VAL A 15 -9.73 1.22 6.13
C VAL A 15 -11.02 0.62 6.69
N THR A 16 -12.11 0.70 5.93
CA THR A 16 -13.39 0.07 6.32
C THR A 16 -13.39 -1.42 5.99
N ASN A 17 -14.21 -2.20 6.70
CA ASN A 17 -14.37 -3.63 6.42
C ASN A 17 -14.83 -3.92 4.98
N GLN A 18 -15.61 -3.02 4.39
CA GLN A 18 -16.05 -3.16 3.00
C GLN A 18 -14.86 -3.08 2.04
N VAL A 19 -13.99 -2.08 2.21
CA VAL A 19 -12.76 -1.94 1.41
C VAL A 19 -11.86 -3.14 1.62
N PHE A 20 -11.66 -3.58 2.86
CA PHE A 20 -10.84 -4.75 3.16
C PHE A 20 -11.34 -6.03 2.45
N ARG A 21 -12.66 -6.23 2.37
CA ARG A 21 -13.25 -7.36 1.61
C ARG A 21 -13.04 -7.20 0.10
N SER A 22 -13.25 -6.02 -0.45
CA SER A 22 -13.03 -5.75 -1.87
C SER A 22 -11.58 -6.00 -2.28
N ILE A 23 -10.61 -5.61 -1.46
CA ILE A 23 -9.19 -5.83 -1.72
C ILE A 23 -8.85 -7.32 -1.71
N LYS A 24 -9.38 -8.07 -0.74
CA LYS A 24 -9.20 -9.53 -0.68
C LYS A 24 -9.78 -10.25 -1.89
N LEU A 25 -10.93 -9.80 -2.40
CA LEU A 25 -11.57 -10.37 -3.59
C LEU A 25 -10.82 -10.06 -4.88
N ALA A 26 -10.15 -8.91 -4.97
CA ALA A 26 -9.37 -8.51 -6.14
C ALA A 26 -8.01 -9.24 -6.25
N ASN A 27 -7.65 -10.08 -5.28
CA ASN A 27 -6.39 -10.83 -5.29
C ASN A 27 -6.51 -12.08 -6.20
N PRO A 28 -5.52 -12.39 -7.08
CA PRO A 28 -4.17 -11.83 -7.17
C PRO A 28 -4.01 -10.58 -8.07
N GLY A 29 -3.35 -9.53 -7.54
CA GLY A 29 -2.96 -8.35 -8.32
C GLY A 29 -2.18 -7.30 -7.49
N ALA A 30 -1.37 -6.48 -8.16
CA ALA A 30 -0.68 -5.36 -7.52
C ALA A 30 -1.58 -4.12 -7.52
N TYR A 31 -2.02 -3.71 -6.33
CA TYR A 31 -2.95 -2.59 -6.20
C TYR A 31 -2.39 -1.50 -5.28
N ILE A 32 -2.72 -0.27 -5.65
CA ILE A 32 -2.39 0.94 -4.89
C ILE A 32 -3.71 1.51 -4.38
N PHE A 33 -3.84 1.65 -3.07
CA PHE A 33 -5.01 2.22 -2.43
C PHE A 33 -4.68 3.57 -1.83
N ILE A 34 -5.61 4.51 -1.94
CA ILE A 34 -5.52 5.81 -1.29
C ILE A 34 -6.43 5.75 -0.06
N ALA A 35 -5.84 5.97 1.11
CA ALA A 35 -6.58 5.93 2.37
C ALA A 35 -6.14 7.07 3.29
N ARG A 36 -6.96 7.35 4.32
CA ARG A 36 -6.63 8.36 5.33
C ARG A 36 -5.65 7.79 6.34
N ASP A 37 -4.74 8.63 6.81
CA ASP A 37 -3.83 8.29 7.92
C ASP A 37 -4.63 8.05 9.22
N THR A 38 -4.33 6.98 9.95
CA THR A 38 -4.88 6.72 11.29
C THR A 38 -4.61 7.83 12.29
N ARG A 39 -3.47 8.52 12.15
CA ARG A 39 -3.05 9.60 13.07
C ARG A 39 -3.67 10.95 12.72
N SER A 40 -4.31 11.06 11.55
CA SER A 40 -4.93 12.31 11.12
C SER A 40 -6.29 12.56 11.79
N PRO A 41 -6.59 13.79 12.24
CA PRO A 41 -7.90 14.11 12.78
C PRO A 41 -8.98 13.99 11.69
N LYS A 42 -10.17 13.49 12.05
CA LYS A 42 -11.26 13.20 11.09
C LYS A 42 -11.70 14.40 10.23
N ARG A 43 -11.42 15.62 10.69
CA ARG A 43 -11.74 16.91 10.02
C ARG A 43 -10.64 17.40 9.08
N ALA A 44 -9.50 16.71 9.00
CA ALA A 44 -8.45 17.02 8.04
C ALA A 44 -8.83 16.42 6.67
N ASP A 45 -9.31 17.28 5.77
CA ASP A 45 -9.76 16.83 4.44
C ASP A 45 -8.61 16.39 3.53
N ARG A 46 -7.36 16.72 3.87
CA ARG A 46 -6.19 16.61 2.98
C ARG A 46 -5.08 15.65 3.45
N CYS A 47 -5.35 14.76 4.40
CA CYS A 47 -4.41 13.72 4.80
C CYS A 47 -4.75 12.40 4.10
N GLN A 48 -4.20 12.20 2.90
CA GLN A 48 -4.29 10.95 2.15
C GLN A 48 -2.90 10.35 1.97
N MET A 49 -2.78 9.05 2.17
CA MET A 49 -1.56 8.28 1.92
C MET A 49 -1.83 7.20 0.87
N GLN A 50 -0.82 6.94 0.04
CA GLN A 50 -0.84 5.88 -0.95
C GLN A 50 -0.21 4.61 -0.36
N LEU A 51 -0.97 3.53 -0.35
CA LEU A 51 -0.59 2.23 0.18
C LEU A 51 -0.49 1.26 -0.98
N HIS A 52 0.72 0.75 -1.20
CA HIS A 52 1.04 -0.19 -2.24
C HIS A 52 1.06 -1.56 -1.60
N TRP A 53 0.19 -2.44 -2.10
CA TRP A 53 0.27 -3.85 -1.80
C TRP A 53 0.84 -4.57 -3.02
N TYR A 54 2.11 -4.98 -2.90
CA TYR A 54 2.84 -5.62 -3.98
C TYR A 54 2.70 -7.15 -3.88
N GLN A 55 2.16 -7.76 -4.93
CA GLN A 55 2.03 -9.22 -5.12
C GLN A 55 2.67 -9.67 -6.44
N GLY A 56 3.64 -8.91 -6.94
CA GLY A 56 4.37 -9.25 -8.16
C GLY A 56 5.39 -10.38 -7.95
N PRO A 57 6.16 -10.73 -9.00
CA PRO A 57 7.15 -11.81 -8.95
C PRO A 57 8.19 -11.63 -7.84
N ASP A 58 8.54 -10.39 -7.47
CA ASP A 58 9.56 -10.11 -6.45
C ASP A 58 8.98 -10.04 -5.02
N LYS A 59 7.74 -10.50 -4.81
CA LYS A 59 7.02 -10.29 -3.54
C LYS A 59 7.76 -10.87 -2.33
N ASP A 60 8.48 -11.97 -2.54
CA ASP A 60 9.17 -12.68 -1.47
C ASP A 60 10.39 -11.88 -0.99
N ILE A 61 11.09 -11.20 -1.90
CA ILE A 61 12.19 -10.28 -1.58
C ILE A 61 11.65 -9.07 -0.83
N CYS A 62 10.59 -8.43 -1.36
CA CYS A 62 9.98 -7.29 -0.69
C CYS A 62 9.46 -7.66 0.71
N ARG A 63 8.85 -8.83 0.86
CA ARG A 63 8.36 -9.32 2.15
C ARG A 63 9.51 -9.63 3.11
N ALA A 64 10.60 -10.24 2.64
CA ALA A 64 11.78 -10.49 3.48
C ALA A 64 12.40 -9.19 3.99
N LEU A 65 12.56 -8.18 3.12
CA LEU A 65 13.08 -6.86 3.49
C LEU A 65 12.19 -6.15 4.51
N LEU A 66 10.88 -6.12 4.26
CA LEU A 66 9.93 -5.51 5.19
C LEU A 66 9.83 -6.29 6.51
N ASN A 67 10.01 -7.62 6.49
CA ASN A 67 10.04 -8.45 7.70
C ASN A 67 11.24 -8.08 8.57
N ASP A 68 12.42 -7.93 7.97
CA ASP A 68 13.65 -7.55 8.67
C ASP A 68 13.60 -6.10 9.21
N LEU A 69 13.05 -5.17 8.41
CA LEU A 69 12.93 -3.77 8.81
C LEU A 69 11.89 -3.55 9.93
N GLY A 70 10.85 -4.39 10.00
CA GLY A 70 9.81 -4.30 11.02
C GLY A 70 8.75 -3.21 10.79
N GLU A 71 8.97 -2.30 9.86
CA GLU A 71 8.09 -1.17 9.52
C GLU A 71 7.87 -1.03 8.00
N PRO A 72 6.78 -0.36 7.56
CA PRO A 72 6.51 -0.18 6.14
C PRO A 72 7.44 0.84 5.49
N ILE A 73 7.81 0.59 4.23
CA ILE A 73 8.75 1.46 3.50
C ILE A 73 8.00 2.56 2.75
N LEU A 74 8.45 3.80 2.86
CA LEU A 74 7.98 4.88 2.00
C LEU A 74 8.61 4.75 0.62
N GLY A 75 7.80 4.38 -0.37
CA GLY A 75 8.23 4.28 -1.78
C GLY A 75 7.38 5.14 -2.70
N THR A 76 7.97 5.54 -3.81
CA THR A 76 7.30 6.20 -4.94
C THR A 76 7.43 5.31 -6.17
N THR A 77 6.47 5.39 -7.10
CA THR A 77 6.59 4.69 -8.38
C THR A 77 7.66 5.39 -9.21
N SER A 78 8.78 4.71 -9.45
CA SER A 78 9.81 5.20 -10.35
C SER A 78 9.48 4.73 -11.77
N ILE A 79 8.86 5.61 -12.55
CA ILE A 79 8.59 5.37 -13.97
C ILE A 79 9.67 6.11 -14.76
N LEU A 80 10.47 5.37 -15.52
CA LEU A 80 11.41 5.96 -16.47
C LEU A 80 10.60 6.59 -17.62
N GLN A 81 10.59 7.92 -17.73
CA GLN A 81 9.74 8.65 -18.69
C GLN A 81 9.96 8.25 -20.17
N ALA A 82 11.08 7.59 -20.50
CA ALA A 82 11.39 7.11 -21.84
C ALA A 82 10.61 5.85 -22.27
N MET A 83 9.92 5.17 -21.36
CA MET A 83 9.15 3.95 -21.66
C MET A 83 7.67 4.21 -22.01
N ASN A 84 7.30 5.45 -22.36
CA ASN A 84 5.99 5.75 -22.93
C ASN A 84 6.05 5.70 -24.47
N ILE A 85 6.45 4.55 -25.01
CA ILE A 85 6.32 4.28 -26.45
C ILE A 85 4.86 3.82 -26.64
N ARG A 86 4.11 4.64 -27.37
CA ARG A 86 2.74 4.33 -27.84
C ARG A 86 2.68 3.00 -28.57
#